data_AF-A0A1W9T9H5-F1
#
_entry.id   AF-A0A1W9T9H5-F1
#
_cell.length_a   1.000
_cell.length_b   1.000
_cell.length_c   1.000
_cell.angle_alpha   90.00
_cell.angle_beta   90.00
_cell.angle_gamma   90.00
#
_symmetry.space_group_name_H-M   'P 1'
#
loop_
_entity.id
_entity.type
_entity.pdbx_description
1 polymer ?
#
loop_
_entity_poly.entity_id
_entity_poly.type
_entity_poly.pdbx_seq_one_letter_code
_entity_poly.pdbx_strand_id
1 'polypeptide(L)'
;MMKQVSGCKIVGEPTQGSSGNPKPHDLGNRVTVYLPSWKALLPDGICFEGKGIRPDILVKVQSNQITTKDPVIEAALKELKRGE
;
A
#
# COMPACT_ATOMS: atom_id res chain seq x y z
N MET A 1 11.04 0.73 4.12
CA MET A 1 9.57 0.51 3.99
C MET A 1 9.15 -0.56 4.99
N MET A 2 7.99 -0.44 5.67
CA MET A 2 7.61 -1.35 6.78
C MET A 2 7.62 -2.85 6.40
N LYS A 3 7.19 -3.20 5.19
CA LYS A 3 7.21 -4.59 4.69
C LYS A 3 8.61 -5.26 4.71
N GLN A 4 9.69 -4.48 4.72
CA GLN A 4 11.06 -5.00 4.74
C GLN A 4 11.60 -5.23 6.16
N VAL A 5 10.88 -4.77 7.18
CA VAL A 5 11.32 -4.86 8.57
C VAL A 5 11.03 -6.27 9.08
N SER A 6 12.05 -6.94 9.65
CA SER A 6 11.88 -8.24 10.29
C SER A 6 10.81 -8.17 11.38
N GLY A 7 9.91 -9.16 11.41
CA GLY A 7 8.79 -9.21 12.36
C GLY A 7 7.60 -8.31 12.00
N CYS A 8 7.69 -7.47 10.97
CA CYS A 8 6.52 -6.73 10.48
C CYS A 8 5.73 -7.59 9.48
N LYS A 9 4.40 -7.63 9.63
CA LYS A 9 3.47 -8.28 8.71
C LYS A 9 2.45 -7.28 8.19
N ILE A 10 2.32 -7.17 6.87
CA ILE A 10 1.28 -6.38 6.22
C ILE A 10 0.04 -7.25 6.02
N VAL A 11 -1.12 -6.77 6.49
CA VAL A 11 -2.39 -7.49 6.47
C VAL A 11 -3.43 -6.67 5.71
N GLY A 12 -4.23 -7.31 4.84
CA GLY A 12 -5.29 -6.65 4.08
C GLY A 12 -5.25 -6.99 2.59
N GLU A 13 -5.52 -6.01 1.73
CA GLU A 13 -5.48 -6.14 0.27
C GLU A 13 -4.24 -5.45 -0.34
N PRO A 14 -3.87 -5.76 -1.60
CA PRO A 14 -2.82 -5.03 -2.29
C PRO A 14 -3.10 -3.52 -2.31
N THR A 15 -2.07 -2.71 -2.05
CA THR A 15 -2.22 -1.25 -2.17
C THR A 15 -2.42 -0.83 -3.63
N GLN A 16 -2.88 0.40 -3.89
CA GLN A 16 -3.14 0.86 -5.25
C GLN A 16 -1.88 1.09 -6.10
N GLY A 17 -0.70 1.21 -5.48
CA GLY A 17 0.56 1.38 -6.20
C GLY A 17 0.78 2.79 -6.73
N SER A 18 0.80 3.78 -5.84
CA SER A 18 1.26 5.14 -6.16
C SER A 18 2.39 5.52 -5.20
N SER A 19 3.43 6.15 -5.74
CA SER A 19 4.58 6.65 -4.95
C SER A 19 4.38 8.07 -4.44
N GLY A 20 3.30 8.75 -4.84
CA GLY A 20 2.96 10.08 -4.35
C GLY A 20 4.03 11.13 -4.62
N ASN A 21 4.61 11.16 -5.82
CA ASN A 21 5.72 12.04 -6.19
C ASN A 21 5.39 13.13 -7.24
N PRO A 22 4.27 13.86 -7.12
CA PRO A 22 3.89 14.84 -8.11
C PRO A 22 4.84 16.05 -8.09
N LYS A 23 5.35 16.45 -9.25
CA LYS A 23 6.11 17.69 -9.44
C LYS A 23 5.30 18.66 -10.30
N PRO A 24 5.07 19.90 -9.86
CA PRO A 24 4.35 20.89 -10.65
C PRO A 24 5.21 21.40 -11.81
N HIS A 25 4.58 21.58 -12.96
CA HIS A 25 5.13 22.23 -14.14
C HIS A 25 4.12 23.25 -14.67
N ASP A 26 4.52 24.52 -14.74
CA ASP A 26 3.71 25.58 -15.33
C ASP A 26 3.76 25.48 -16.87
N LEU A 27 2.60 25.59 -17.51
CA LEU A 27 2.45 25.54 -18.96
C LEU A 27 2.33 26.95 -19.59
N GLY A 28 2.37 28.03 -18.79
CA GLY A 28 2.38 29.41 -19.28
C GLY A 28 1.00 29.98 -19.63
N ASN A 29 -0.05 29.20 -19.49
CA ASN A 29 -1.45 29.57 -19.76
C ASN A 29 -2.34 29.45 -18.52
N ARG A 30 -1.76 29.64 -17.32
CA ARG A 30 -2.41 29.45 -16.00
C ARG A 30 -2.82 28.00 -15.71
N VAL A 31 -2.32 27.04 -16.48
CA VAL A 31 -2.47 25.61 -16.20
C VAL A 31 -1.17 25.08 -15.59
N THR A 32 -1.29 24.32 -14.51
CA THR A 32 -0.18 23.56 -13.91
C THR A 32 -0.44 22.07 -14.09
N VAL A 33 0.50 21.37 -14.71
CA VAL A 33 0.50 19.90 -14.78
C VAL A 33 1.37 19.34 -13.66
N TYR A 34 0.93 18.27 -13.01
CA TYR A 34 1.71 17.57 -12.00
C TYR A 34 2.23 16.25 -12.59
N LEU A 35 3.55 16.16 -12.75
CA LEU A 35 4.22 15.01 -13.35
C LEU A 35 5.13 14.32 -12.32
N PRO A 36 5.11 12.99 -12.21
CA PRO A 36 6.09 12.23 -11.44
C PRO A 36 7.54 12.51 -11.90
N SER A 37 8.48 12.57 -10.96
CA SER A 37 9.91 12.82 -11.26
C SER A 37 10.85 11.66 -10.93
N TRP A 38 10.33 10.56 -10.38
CA TRP A 38 11.08 9.32 -10.14
C TRP A 38 10.16 8.10 -10.19
N LYS A 39 10.74 6.90 -10.09
CA LYS A 39 10.01 5.65 -9.87
C LYS A 39 10.42 5.06 -8.52
N ALA A 40 9.46 4.64 -7.72
CA ALA A 40 9.75 3.94 -6.47
C ALA A 40 9.85 2.42 -6.70
N LEU A 41 10.98 1.85 -6.30
CA LEU A 41 11.33 0.45 -6.54
C LEU A 41 11.29 -0.37 -5.25
N LEU A 42 10.91 -1.63 -5.38
CA LEU A 42 11.11 -2.67 -4.38
C LEU A 42 12.61 -3.06 -4.30
N PRO A 43 13.05 -3.79 -3.26
CA PRO A 43 14.45 -4.22 -3.12
C PRO A 43 14.99 -5.04 -4.30
N ASP A 44 14.12 -5.76 -4.99
CA ASP A 44 14.43 -6.54 -6.19
C ASP A 44 14.47 -5.68 -7.47
N GLY A 45 14.34 -4.36 -7.35
CA GLY A 45 14.34 -3.41 -8.45
C GLY A 45 13.00 -3.28 -9.17
N ILE A 46 11.96 -4.01 -8.75
CA ILE A 46 10.65 -3.94 -9.40
C ILE A 46 9.94 -2.63 -9.00
N CYS A 47 9.52 -1.85 -10.00
CA CYS A 47 8.66 -0.69 -9.77
C CYS A 47 7.27 -1.14 -9.28
N PHE A 48 6.81 -0.59 -8.16
CA PHE A 48 5.49 -0.90 -7.61
C PHE A 48 4.38 0.03 -8.11
N GLU A 49 4.72 1.11 -8.79
CA GLU A 49 3.73 2.03 -9.36
C GLU A 49 2.81 1.30 -10.36
N GLY A 50 1.49 1.47 -10.21
CA GLY A 50 0.46 0.77 -10.98
C GLY A 50 0.24 -0.71 -10.59
N LYS A 51 1.08 -1.28 -9.72
CA LYS A 51 0.98 -2.69 -9.28
C LYS A 51 0.58 -2.84 -7.81
N GLY A 52 1.01 -1.90 -6.97
CA GLY A 52 0.78 -1.97 -5.55
C GLY A 52 1.82 -2.77 -4.77
N ILE A 53 1.61 -2.77 -3.47
CA ILE A 53 2.38 -3.56 -2.51
C ILE A 53 1.49 -4.71 -2.07
N ARG A 54 1.91 -5.94 -2.37
CA ARG A 54 1.20 -7.15 -1.94
C ARG A 54 1.28 -7.27 -0.39
N PRO A 55 0.20 -7.64 0.31
CA PRO A 55 0.26 -7.95 1.74
C PRO A 55 1.00 -9.27 2.00
N ASP A 56 1.43 -9.49 3.24
CA ASP A 56 1.93 -10.79 3.70
C ASP A 56 0.77 -11.73 4.04
N ILE A 57 -0.32 -11.17 4.59
CA ILE A 57 -1.58 -11.87 4.87
C ILE A 57 -2.68 -11.20 4.05
N LEU A 58 -3.11 -11.88 2.99
CA LEU A 58 -4.21 -11.40 2.14
C LEU A 58 -5.55 -11.62 2.83
N VAL A 59 -6.29 -10.54 3.05
CA VAL A 59 -7.65 -10.56 3.56
C VAL A 59 -8.51 -9.77 2.58
N LYS A 60 -9.31 -10.47 1.77
CA LYS A 60 -10.28 -9.83 0.88
C LYS A 60 -11.55 -9.52 1.68
N VAL A 61 -11.95 -8.26 1.70
CA VAL A 61 -13.11 -7.82 2.48
C VAL A 61 -14.11 -7.14 1.57
N GLN A 62 -15.32 -7.67 1.53
CA GLN A 62 -16.45 -6.98 0.94
C GLN A 62 -17.03 -5.99 1.96
N SER A 63 -17.56 -4.87 1.48
CA SER A 63 -18.08 -3.80 2.34
C SER A 63 -19.17 -4.27 3.32
N ASN A 64 -19.97 -5.28 2.95
CA ASN A 64 -20.99 -5.88 3.80
C ASN A 64 -20.45 -6.77 4.93
N GLN A 65 -19.15 -7.11 4.92
CA GLN A 65 -18.50 -7.93 5.95
C GLN A 65 -17.93 -7.07 7.09
N ILE A 66 -17.74 -5.77 6.86
CA ILE A 66 -17.36 -4.80 7.89
C ILE A 66 -18.63 -4.39 8.61
N THR A 67 -18.84 -4.97 9.79
CA THR A 67 -20.02 -4.72 10.62
C THR A 67 -19.56 -4.26 12.02
N THR A 68 -19.90 -4.99 13.08
CA THR A 68 -19.35 -4.78 14.42
C THR A 68 -17.90 -5.28 14.53
N LYS A 69 -17.50 -6.20 13.65
CA LYS A 69 -16.14 -6.73 13.56
C LYS A 69 -15.53 -6.40 12.20
N ASP A 70 -14.22 -6.19 12.18
CA ASP A 70 -13.43 -5.97 10.98
C ASP A 70 -12.57 -7.21 10.70
N PRO A 71 -12.81 -7.93 9.59
CA PRO A 71 -12.04 -9.13 9.24
C PRO A 71 -10.53 -8.90 9.11
N VAL A 72 -10.09 -7.70 8.70
CA VAL A 72 -8.66 -7.33 8.60
C VAL A 72 -8.05 -7.21 9.99
N ILE A 73 -8.75 -6.54 10.91
CA ILE A 73 -8.28 -6.38 12.30
C ILE A 73 -8.24 -7.73 13.01
N GLU A 74 -9.28 -8.57 12.86
CA GLU A 74 -9.31 -9.91 13.46
C GLU A 74 -8.16 -10.79 12.95
N ALA A 75 -7.84 -10.73 11.66
CA ALA A 75 -6.68 -11.43 11.09
C ALA A 75 -5.35 -10.92 11.66
N ALA A 76 -5.20 -9.61 11.81
CA ALA A 76 -4.01 -9.01 12.41
C ALA A 76 -3.85 -9.41 13.90
N LEU A 77 -4.93 -9.37 14.69
CA LEU A 77 -4.92 -9.81 16.09
C LEU A 77 -4.56 -11.29 16.23
N LYS A 78 -5.08 -12.14 15.34
CA LYS A 78 -4.74 -13.56 15.31
C LYS A 78 -3.24 -13.77 15.06
N GLU A 79 -2.64 -13.02 14.14
CA GLU A 79 -1.21 -13.16 13.85
C GLU A 79 -0.33 -12.66 15.00
N LEU A 80 -0.69 -11.53 15.63
CA LEU A 80 0.04 -11.00 16.77
C LEU A 80 0.08 -11.99 17.95
N LYS A 81 -1.05 -12.62 18.27
CA LYS A 81 -1.15 -13.61 19.35
C LYS A 81 -0.38 -14.92 19.10
N ARG A 82 0.06 -15.21 17.86
CA ARG A 82 0.88 -16.39 17.54
C ARG A 82 2.36 -16.18 17.80
N GLY A 83 2.79 -14.93 17.92
CA GLY A 83 4.18 -14.55 18.20
C GLY A 83 4.51 -14.38 19.69
N GLU A 84 3.50 -14.51 20.57
CA GLU A 84 3.64 -14.70 22.01
C GLU A 84 3.86 -16.19 22.34
#